data_AF-A0A9E6MDM5-F1
#
_entry.id   AF-A0A9E6MDM5-F1
#
_cell.length_a   1.000
_cell.length_b   1.000
_cell.length_c   1.000
_cell.angle_alpha   90.00
_cell.angle_beta   90.00
_cell.angle_gamma   90.00
#
_symmetry.space_group_name_H-M   'P 1'
#
loop_
_entity.id
_entity.type
_entity.pdbx_description
1 polymer ?
#
loop_
_entity_poly.entity_id
_entity_poly.type
_entity_poly.pdbx_seq_one_letter_code
_entity_poly.pdbx_strand_id
1 'polypeptide(L)'
;MSREDIKLSIKRVMTDRPFLLLLAAVIVSGVVYTAITGFSLQVRDAQVYSRVSAFGEQHFYKDHWQYLAGFALFGAAATVIHSMLMIKLHNLERRQTALLLGYATIVIFVISLGYALSIMRLAFR
;
A
#
# COMPACT_ATOMS: atom_id res chain seq x y z
N MET A 1 -25.19 -10.40 -3.22
CA MET A 1 -24.35 -11.60 -3.38
C MET A 1 -24.91 -12.67 -2.46
N SER A 2 -25.37 -13.79 -3.01
CA SER A 2 -25.90 -14.90 -2.24
C SER A 2 -24.77 -15.67 -1.53
N ARG A 3 -25.10 -16.49 -0.54
CA ARG A 3 -24.11 -17.39 0.10
C ARG A 3 -23.49 -18.36 -0.92
N GLU A 4 -24.26 -18.78 -1.91
CA GLU A 4 -23.80 -19.70 -2.96
C GLU A 4 -22.80 -19.02 -3.90
N ASP A 5 -23.00 -17.74 -4.22
CA ASP A 5 -22.06 -16.95 -5.04
C ASP A 5 -20.68 -16.85 -4.35
N ILE A 6 -20.67 -16.67 -3.02
CA ILE A 6 -19.44 -16.59 -2.22
C ILE A 6 -18.72 -17.95 -2.25
N LYS A 7 -19.43 -19.05 -2.02
CA LYS A 7 -18.83 -20.40 -2.07
C LYS A 7 -18.25 -20.70 -3.44
N LEU A 8 -18.96 -20.34 -4.52
CA LEU A 8 -18.48 -20.52 -5.89
C LEU A 8 -17.21 -19.70 -6.15
N SER A 9 -17.19 -18.43 -5.71
CA SER A 9 -16.00 -17.57 -5.81
C SER A 9 -14.81 -18.18 -5.09
N ILE A 10 -14.98 -18.65 -3.85
CA ILE A 10 -13.90 -19.29 -3.08
C ILE A 10 -13.40 -20.53 -3.81
N LYS A 11 -14.31 -21.39 -4.28
CA LYS A 11 -13.94 -22.60 -5.03
C LYS A 11 -13.16 -22.27 -6.30
N ARG A 12 -13.59 -21.26 -7.07
CA ARG A 12 -12.90 -20.80 -8.29
C ARG A 12 -11.48 -20.35 -8.00
N VAL A 13 -11.29 -19.51 -6.98
CA VAL A 13 -9.98 -19.01 -6.56
C VAL A 13 -9.08 -20.14 -6.07
N MET A 14 -9.60 -21.07 -5.26
CA MET A 14 -8.80 -22.19 -4.73
C MET A 14 -8.39 -23.22 -5.78
N THR A 15 -9.15 -23.35 -6.87
CA THR A 15 -8.84 -24.32 -7.94
C THR A 15 -7.74 -23.81 -8.88
N ASP A 16 -7.64 -22.50 -9.07
CA ASP A 16 -6.61 -21.87 -9.92
C ASP A 16 -5.33 -21.61 -9.11
N ARG A 17 -4.48 -22.63 -8.96
CA ARG A 17 -3.26 -22.56 -8.15
C ARG A 17 -2.33 -21.39 -8.53
N PRO A 18 -2.04 -21.12 -9.82
CA PRO A 18 -1.19 -19.97 -10.19
C PRO A 18 -1.80 -18.63 -9.77
N PHE A 19 -3.11 -18.45 -9.96
CA PHE A 19 -3.79 -17.23 -9.51
C PHE A 19 -3.74 -17.10 -7.98
N LEU A 20 -3.99 -18.20 -7.26
CA LEU A 20 -3.94 -18.22 -5.80
C LEU A 20 -2.55 -17.85 -5.26
N LEU A 21 -1.48 -18.38 -5.88
CA LEU A 21 -0.11 -18.06 -5.51
C LEU A 21 0.21 -16.58 -5.73
N LEU A 22 -0.21 -16.01 -6.86
CA LEU A 22 -0.01 -14.59 -7.14
C LEU A 22 -0.83 -13.70 -6.18
N LEU A 23 -2.08 -14.07 -5.89
CA LEU A 23 -2.91 -13.37 -4.91
C LEU A 23 -2.26 -13.39 -3.52
N ALA A 24 -1.75 -14.55 -3.10
CA ALA A 24 -1.01 -14.67 -1.84
C ALA A 24 0.27 -13.82 -1.85
N ALA A 25 1.02 -13.79 -2.96
CA ALA A 25 2.20 -12.95 -3.10
C ALA A 25 1.87 -11.46 -3.02
N VAL A 26 0.76 -11.00 -3.62
CA VAL A 26 0.26 -9.62 -3.48
C VAL A 26 -0.07 -9.30 -2.02
N ILE A 27 -0.77 -10.19 -1.31
CA ILE A 27 -1.10 -9.99 0.10
C ILE A 27 0.17 -9.92 0.95
N VAL A 28 1.10 -10.86 0.78
CA VAL A 28 2.36 -10.90 1.53
C VAL A 28 3.22 -9.66 1.26
N SER A 29 3.39 -9.29 -0.01
CA SER A 29 4.16 -8.09 -0.38
C SER A 29 3.54 -6.82 0.21
N GLY A 30 2.22 -6.71 0.20
CA GLY A 30 1.48 -5.61 0.81
C GLY A 30 1.62 -5.53 2.33
N VAL A 31 1.57 -6.67 3.02
CA VAL A 31 1.83 -6.77 4.47
C VAL A 31 3.27 -6.35 4.80
N VAL A 32 4.25 -6.86 4.05
CA VAL A 32 5.67 -6.52 4.22
C VAL A 32 5.90 -5.04 3.98
N TYR A 33 5.37 -4.47 2.89
CA TYR A 33 5.44 -3.04 2.60
C TYR A 33 4.85 -2.21 3.75
N THR A 34 3.65 -2.58 4.23
CA THR A 34 2.94 -1.84 5.28
C THR A 34 3.70 -1.91 6.61
N ALA A 35 4.26 -3.07 6.94
CA ALA A 35 5.08 -3.25 8.13
C ALA A 35 6.35 -2.40 8.05
N ILE A 36 7.09 -2.46 6.94
CA ILE A 36 8.33 -1.69 6.76
C ILE A 36 8.06 -0.19 6.89
N THR A 37 7.05 0.32 6.17
CA THR A 37 6.71 1.74 6.19
C THR A 37 6.16 2.18 7.55
N GLY A 38 5.30 1.38 8.17
CA GLY A 38 4.74 1.65 9.50
C GLY A 38 5.78 1.69 10.61
N PHE A 39 6.70 0.72 10.65
CA PHE A 39 7.79 0.69 11.65
C PHE A 39 8.91 1.69 11.37
N SER A 40 8.97 2.26 10.16
CA SER A 40 9.91 3.34 9.83
C SER A 40 9.45 4.71 10.35
N LEU A 41 8.19 4.85 10.78
CA LEU A 41 7.66 6.10 11.33
C LEU A 41 8.29 6.41 12.67
N GLN A 42 8.71 7.66 12.85
CA GLN A 42 9.17 8.19 14.13
C GLN A 42 8.22 9.29 14.59
N VAL A 43 7.76 9.19 15.84
CA VAL A 43 6.87 10.17 16.48
C VAL A 43 7.69 11.38 16.92
N ARG A 44 8.25 12.10 15.95
CA ARG A 44 8.96 13.35 16.17
C ARG A 44 8.71 14.29 15.02
N ASP A 45 8.34 15.52 15.33
CA ASP A 45 8.31 16.59 14.36
C ASP A 45 9.75 17.09 14.18
N ALA A 46 10.30 16.90 12.98
CA ALA A 46 11.56 17.53 12.62
C ALA A 46 11.29 19.03 12.41
N GLN A 47 11.31 19.79 13.50
CA GLN A 47 11.15 21.23 13.49
C GLN A 47 12.40 21.89 12.89
N VAL A 48 12.40 22.12 11.58
CA VAL A 48 13.32 23.08 10.99
C VAL A 48 12.69 24.45 11.17
N TYR A 49 13.19 25.23 12.14
CA TYR A 49 12.82 26.62 12.32
C TYR A 49 13.12 27.40 11.04
N SER A 50 12.09 27.85 10.33
CA SER A 50 12.25 28.76 9.20
C SER A 50 11.77 30.16 9.59
N ARG A 51 12.74 31.09 9.53
CA ARG A 51 12.65 32.57 9.52
C ARG A 51 11.64 33.25 10.45
N VAL A 52 12.17 34.17 11.26
CA VAL A 52 11.40 35.26 11.88
C VAL A 52 10.84 36.14 10.75
N SER A 53 9.53 36.09 10.49
CA SER A 53 8.85 37.12 9.70
C SER A 53 8.71 38.39 10.55
N ALA A 54 8.45 39.55 9.94
CA ALA A 54 8.25 40.80 10.67
C ALA A 54 7.10 40.75 11.70
N PHE A 55 6.26 39.70 11.67
CA PHE A 55 5.11 39.48 12.55
C PHE A 55 5.26 38.26 13.48
N GLY A 56 6.42 37.59 13.51
CA GLY A 56 6.69 36.51 14.47
C GLY A 56 5.95 35.19 14.21
N GLU A 57 5.28 35.02 13.07
CA GLU A 57 4.66 33.73 12.71
C GLU A 57 5.72 32.67 12.44
N GLN A 58 5.66 31.56 13.18
CA GLN A 58 6.49 30.38 12.96
C GLN A 58 5.92 29.55 11.82
N HIS A 59 6.67 29.41 10.73
CA HIS A 59 6.38 28.45 9.67
C HIS A 59 7.36 27.27 9.75
N PHE A 60 6.83 26.06 9.92
CA PHE A 60 7.60 24.82 9.87
C PHE A 60 7.73 24.36 8.43
N TYR A 61 8.95 24.07 7.98
CA TYR A 61 9.22 23.65 6.60
C TYR A 61 8.94 22.15 6.33
N LYS A 62 8.67 21.37 7.38
CA LYS A 62 8.36 19.94 7.27
C LYS A 62 6.96 19.68 7.84
N ASP A 63 6.14 18.95 7.07
CA ASP A 63 4.84 18.46 7.51
C ASP A 63 4.98 17.53 8.72
N HIS A 64 3.91 17.46 9.53
CA HIS A 64 3.86 16.59 10.71
C HIS A 64 4.08 15.13 10.31
N TRP A 65 4.74 14.36 11.19
CA TRP A 65 5.03 12.94 10.96
C TRP A 65 3.78 12.11 10.63
N GLN A 66 2.59 12.57 11.04
CA GLN A 66 1.29 11.96 10.75
C GLN A 66 1.03 11.81 9.24
N TYR A 67 1.49 12.74 8.40
CA TYR A 67 1.33 12.63 6.95
C TYR A 67 2.12 11.44 6.37
N LEU A 68 3.23 11.06 7.01
CA LEU A 68 4.02 9.89 6.61
C LEU A 68 3.27 8.57 6.91
N ALA A 69 2.31 8.56 7.84
CA ALA A 69 1.45 7.40 8.06
C ALA A 69 0.60 7.06 6.83
N GLY A 70 0.41 8.03 5.91
CA GLY A 70 -0.19 7.82 4.60
C GLY A 70 0.53 6.75 3.77
N PHE A 71 1.85 6.55 3.94
CA PHE A 71 2.56 5.48 3.26
C PHE A 71 2.13 4.09 3.74
N ALA A 72 2.00 3.89 5.05
CA ALA A 72 1.51 2.62 5.59
C ALA A 72 0.05 2.38 5.20
N LEU A 73 -0.79 3.42 5.28
CA LEU A 73 -2.19 3.35 4.85
C LEU A 73 -2.32 2.98 3.36
N PHE A 74 -1.48 3.57 2.50
CA PHE A 74 -1.43 3.23 1.07
C PHE A 74 -1.15 1.74 0.88
N GLY A 75 -0.18 1.17 1.59
CA GLY A 75 0.13 -0.26 1.54
C GLY A 75 -1.07 -1.13 1.88
N ALA A 76 -1.71 -0.86 3.01
CA ALA A 76 -2.89 -1.60 3.47
C ALA A 76 -4.07 -1.47 2.49
N ALA A 77 -4.39 -0.23 2.09
CA ALA A 77 -5.51 0.04 1.18
C ALA A 77 -5.28 -0.59 -0.20
N ALA A 78 -4.10 -0.42 -0.79
CA ALA A 78 -3.75 -1.00 -2.07
C ALA A 78 -3.84 -2.53 -2.02
N THR A 79 -3.37 -3.16 -0.95
CA THR A 79 -3.45 -4.63 -0.78
C THR A 79 -4.89 -5.12 -0.84
N VAL A 80 -5.79 -4.49 -0.06
CA VAL A 80 -7.20 -4.87 0.00
C VAL A 80 -7.88 -4.63 -1.35
N ILE A 81 -7.74 -3.42 -1.91
CA ILE A 81 -8.41 -3.01 -3.15
C ILE A 81 -7.96 -3.88 -4.32
N HIS A 82 -6.65 -4.08 -4.50
CA HIS A 82 -6.14 -4.86 -5.63
C HIS A 82 -6.48 -6.33 -5.48
N SER A 83 -6.44 -6.91 -4.28
CA SER A 83 -6.89 -8.29 -4.04
C SER A 83 -8.36 -8.48 -4.38
N MET A 84 -9.24 -7.55 -3.95
CA MET A 84 -10.66 -7.58 -4.29
C MET A 84 -10.89 -7.45 -5.80
N LEU A 85 -10.15 -6.56 -6.48
CA LEU A 85 -10.23 -6.40 -7.93
C LEU A 85 -9.74 -7.65 -8.66
N MET A 86 -8.64 -8.27 -8.22
CA MET A 86 -8.14 -9.52 -8.78
C MET A 86 -9.19 -10.63 -8.70
N ILE A 87 -9.79 -10.84 -7.52
CA ILE A 87 -10.85 -11.84 -7.32
C ILE A 87 -12.07 -11.52 -8.20
N LYS A 88 -12.48 -10.25 -8.26
CA LYS A 88 -13.61 -9.83 -9.10
C LYS A 88 -13.35 -10.10 -10.58
N LEU A 89 -12.17 -9.74 -11.09
CA LEU A 89 -11.79 -9.96 -12.49
C LEU A 89 -11.67 -11.46 -12.81
N HIS A 90 -11.15 -12.26 -11.88
CA HIS A 90 -11.11 -13.71 -12.00
C HIS A 90 -12.51 -14.31 -12.12
N ASN A 91 -13.44 -13.87 -11.27
CA ASN A 91 -14.84 -14.31 -11.31
C ASN A 91 -15.59 -13.90 -12.58
N LEU A 92 -15.16 -12.82 -13.24
CA LEU A 92 -15.66 -12.37 -14.55
C LEU A 92 -14.96 -13.07 -15.73
N GLU A 93 -14.23 -14.16 -15.47
CA GLU A 93 -13.45 -14.93 -16.46
C GLU A 93 -12.37 -14.09 -17.17
N ARG A 94 -12.01 -12.92 -16.62
CA ARG A 94 -10.93 -12.04 -17.08
C ARG A 94 -9.62 -12.37 -16.38
N ARG A 95 -9.27 -13.66 -16.34
CA ARG A 95 -8.09 -14.18 -15.60
C ARG A 95 -6.80 -13.46 -15.95
N GLN A 96 -6.52 -13.23 -17.24
CA GLN A 96 -5.27 -12.59 -17.67
C GLN A 96 -5.17 -11.14 -17.17
N THR A 97 -6.28 -10.40 -17.16
CA THR A 97 -6.34 -9.06 -16.59
C THR A 97 -6.13 -9.08 -15.08
N ALA A 98 -6.68 -10.08 -14.38
CA ALA A 98 -6.45 -10.25 -12.94
C ALA A 98 -4.98 -10.55 -12.63
N LEU A 99 -4.31 -11.38 -13.43
CA LEU A 99 -2.88 -11.67 -13.27
C LEU A 99 -2.02 -10.43 -13.56
N LEU A 100 -2.31 -9.71 -14.64
CA LEU A 100 -1.63 -8.45 -14.98
C LEU A 100 -1.73 -7.46 -13.81
N LEU A 101 -2.91 -7.31 -13.23
CA LEU A 101 -3.13 -6.45 -12.06
C LEU A 101 -2.26 -6.91 -10.87
N GLY A 102 -2.19 -8.21 -10.60
CA GLY A 102 -1.35 -8.76 -9.52
C GLY A 102 0.15 -8.45 -9.72
N TYR A 103 0.69 -8.70 -10.92
CA TYR A 103 2.09 -8.37 -11.22
C TYR A 103 2.36 -6.87 -11.16
N ALA A 104 1.47 -6.05 -11.71
CA ALA A 104 1.58 -4.59 -11.64
C ALA A 104 1.56 -4.10 -10.19
N THR A 105 0.73 -4.70 -9.33
CA THR A 105 0.65 -4.35 -7.91
C THR A 105 1.97 -4.62 -7.19
N ILE A 106 2.62 -5.76 -7.46
CA ILE A 106 3.94 -6.08 -6.88
C ILE A 106 4.98 -5.04 -7.33
N VAL A 107 5.02 -4.69 -8.62
CA VAL A 107 5.94 -3.66 -9.14
C VAL A 107 5.68 -2.30 -8.48
N ILE A 108 4.41 -1.92 -8.33
CA ILE A 108 4.01 -0.69 -7.64
C ILE A 108 4.52 -0.70 -6.21
N PHE A 109 4.36 -1.79 -5.45
CA PHE A 109 4.88 -1.86 -4.09
C PHE A 109 6.41 -1.70 -4.01
N VAL A 110 7.16 -2.27 -4.96
CA VAL A 110 8.63 -2.09 -5.00
C VAL A 110 9.00 -0.63 -5.23
N ILE A 111 8.39 0.03 -6.22
CA ILE A 111 8.66 1.44 -6.55
C ILE A 111 8.25 2.35 -5.39
N SER A 112 7.02 2.16 -4.89
CA SER A 112 6.48 2.93 -3.77
C SER A 112 7.33 2.77 -2.51
N LEU A 113 7.92 1.59 -2.26
CA LEU A 113 8.73 1.36 -1.07
C LEU A 113 10.02 2.18 -1.13
N GLY A 114 10.69 2.17 -2.29
CA GLY A 114 11.87 3.00 -2.52
C GLY A 114 11.57 4.49 -2.33
N TYR A 115 10.44 4.95 -2.85
CA TYR A 115 9.98 6.33 -2.68
C TYR A 115 9.68 6.67 -1.21
N ALA A 116 8.91 5.82 -0.52
CA ALA A 116 8.52 6.01 0.88
C ALA A 116 9.75 6.06 1.80
N LEU A 117 10.69 5.12 1.64
CA LEU A 117 11.93 5.09 2.44
C LEU A 117 12.83 6.29 2.16
N SER A 118 12.90 6.76 0.91
CA SER A 118 13.66 7.96 0.56
C SER A 118 13.11 9.21 1.26
N ILE A 119 11.77 9.35 1.27
CA ILE A 119 11.11 10.47 1.97
C ILE A 119 11.28 10.36 3.48
N MET A 120 11.03 9.20 4.08
CA MET A 120 11.17 9.02 5.54
C MET A 120 12.61 9.29 5.99
N ARG A 121 13.61 8.87 5.20
CA ARG A 121 15.01 9.18 5.47
C ARG A 121 15.30 10.69 5.45
N LEU A 122 14.69 11.44 4.53
CA LEU A 122 14.83 12.90 4.50
C LEU A 122 14.06 13.58 5.64
N ALA A 123 12.90 13.04 6.00
CA ALA A 123 12.07 13.57 7.07
C ALA A 123 12.74 13.44 8.45
N PHE A 124 13.34 12.29 8.74
CA PHE A 124 13.94 11.96 10.04
C PHE A 124 15.45 12.22 10.15
N ARG A 125 16.09 12.72 9.08
CA ARG A 125 17.41 13.35 9.18
C ARG A 125 17.26 14.78 9.65
#